data_AF-A0A960QMN7-F1
#
_entry.id   AF-A0A960QMN7-F1
#
_cell.length_a   1.000
_cell.length_b   1.000
_cell.length_c   1.000
_cell.angle_alpha   90.00
_cell.angle_beta   90.00
_cell.angle_gamma   90.00
#
_symmetry.space_group_name_H-M   'P 1'
#
loop_
_entity.id
_entity.type
_entity.pdbx_description
1 polymer ?
#
loop_
_entity_poly.entity_id
_entity_poly.type
_entity_poly.pdbx_seq_one_letter_code
_entity_poly.pdbx_strand_id
1 'polypeptide(L)'
;MGDTSMRVGAITIHPYRLPLRSPVVIGGHALHEREGWLVAITDTTGRIGWGDCCPLPGYHREHLSDLLPCLQEWKDRLTGILLADAAGMRFPF
;
A
#
# COMPACT_ATOMS: atom_id res chain seq x y z
N MET A 1 23.84 2.39 -8.99
CA MET A 1 24.16 1.10 -8.33
C MET A 1 23.14 0.95 -7.20
N GLY A 2 22.09 0.16 -7.40
CA GLY A 2 21.06 -0.05 -6.37
C GLY A 2 21.67 -0.81 -5.20
N ASP A 3 21.35 -0.42 -3.98
CA ASP A 3 21.84 -1.05 -2.76
C ASP A 3 21.29 -2.49 -2.66
N THR A 4 22.12 -3.47 -3.03
CA THR A 4 21.85 -4.91 -2.93
C THR A 4 21.67 -5.42 -1.49
N SER A 5 21.76 -4.54 -0.48
CA SER A 5 21.63 -4.91 0.94
C SER A 5 20.26 -4.66 1.57
N MET A 6 19.32 -4.01 0.87
CA MET A 6 18.02 -3.65 1.46
C MET A 6 17.10 -4.87 1.62
N ARG A 7 17.21 -5.58 2.75
CA ARG A 7 16.30 -6.67 3.11
C ARG A 7 15.11 -6.13 3.91
N VAL A 8 13.90 -6.49 3.51
CA VAL A 8 12.67 -6.11 4.22
C VAL A 8 12.65 -6.79 5.59
N GLY A 9 12.63 -6.00 6.67
CA GLY A 9 12.59 -6.49 8.04
C GLY A 9 11.16 -6.57 8.59
N ALA A 10 10.41 -5.46 8.50
CA ALA A 10 9.05 -5.38 9.02
C ALA A 10 8.14 -4.59 8.07
N ILE A 11 6.87 -4.98 8.02
CA ILE A 11 5.82 -4.26 7.31
C ILE A 11 4.66 -3.98 8.27
N THR A 12 4.32 -2.71 8.46
CA THR A 12 3.16 -2.28 9.23
C THR A 12 2.11 -1.64 8.33
N ILE A 13 0.85 -1.92 8.64
CA ILE A 13 -0.32 -1.50 7.85
C ILE A 13 -1.21 -0.70 8.80
N HIS A 14 -1.39 0.58 8.51
CA HIS A 14 -2.11 1.51 9.37
C HIS A 14 -3.38 1.98 8.66
N PRO A 15 -4.59 1.64 9.14
CA PRO A 15 -5.81 2.17 8.57
C PRO A 15 -5.88 3.68 8.81
N TYR A 16 -6.42 4.40 7.85
CA TYR A 16 -6.72 5.82 7.99
C TYR A 16 -8.07 6.13 7.35
N ARG A 17 -8.70 7.18 7.88
CA ARG A 17 -9.91 7.79 7.34
C ARG A 17 -9.82 9.29 7.62
N LEU A 18 -9.71 10.09 6.56
CA LEU A 18 -9.45 11.52 6.64
C LEU A 18 -10.57 12.28 5.91
N PRO A 19 -11.26 13.23 6.57
CA PRO A 19 -12.26 14.05 5.91
C PRO A 19 -11.59 14.97 4.88
N LEU A 20 -12.22 15.12 3.71
CA LEU A 20 -11.81 16.10 2.71
C LEU A 20 -12.40 17.46 3.08
N ARG A 21 -11.63 18.54 2.85
CA ARG A 21 -12.11 19.92 3.10
C ARG A 21 -13.35 20.27 2.28
N SER A 22 -13.50 19.64 1.11
CA SER A 22 -14.70 19.73 0.28
C SER A 22 -14.85 18.42 -0.49
N PRO A 23 -16.09 18.02 -0.83
CA PRO A 23 -16.31 16.77 -1.55
C PRO A 23 -15.63 16.79 -2.93
N VAL A 24 -15.03 15.67 -3.32
CA VAL A 24 -14.42 15.47 -4.64
C VAL A 24 -15.29 14.52 -5.44
N VAL A 25 -15.73 14.94 -6.63
CA VAL A 25 -16.54 14.11 -7.52
C VAL A 25 -15.63 13.36 -8.49
N ILE A 26 -15.57 12.04 -8.38
CA ILE A 26 -14.77 11.14 -9.24
C ILE A 26 -15.64 9.94 -9.62
N GLY A 27 -15.62 9.54 -10.89
CA GLY A 27 -16.30 8.33 -11.35
C GLY A 27 -17.82 8.30 -11.12
N GLY A 28 -18.47 9.46 -11.00
CA GLY A 28 -19.89 9.57 -10.64
C GLY A 28 -20.19 9.48 -9.14
N HIS A 29 -19.16 9.41 -8.29
CA HIS A 29 -19.29 9.36 -6.83
C HIS A 29 -18.78 10.66 -6.20
N ALA A 30 -19.50 11.17 -5.19
CA ALA A 30 -19.01 12.25 -4.34
C ALA A 30 -18.26 11.65 -3.15
N LEU A 31 -16.94 11.86 -3.10
CA LEU A 31 -16.08 11.44 -2.00
C LEU A 31 -15.99 12.56 -0.97
N HIS A 32 -16.39 12.26 0.26
CA HIS A 32 -16.26 13.17 1.41
C HIS A 32 -15.03 12.86 2.26
N GLU A 33 -14.47 11.67 2.09
CA GLU A 33 -13.41 11.11 2.91
C GLU A 33 -12.40 10.40 2.01
N ARG A 34 -11.12 10.43 2.40
CA ARG A 34 -10.11 9.52 1.88
C ARG A 34 -9.91 8.43 2.92
N GLU A 35 -10.10 7.17 2.52
CA GLU A 35 -10.08 6.03 3.43
C GLU A 35 -9.26 4.88 2.84
N GLY A 36 -8.25 4.43 3.57
CA GLY A 36 -7.43 3.30 3.14
C GLY A 36 -6.34 3.01 4.15
N TRP A 37 -5.16 2.64 3.66
CA TRP A 37 -4.04 2.26 4.51
C TRP A 37 -2.76 2.99 4.15
N LEU A 38 -2.01 3.38 5.17
CA LEU A 38 -0.59 3.69 5.05
C LEU A 38 0.21 2.42 5.32
N VAL A 39 1.18 2.13 4.45
CA VAL A 39 2.08 0.99 4.58
C VAL A 39 3.46 1.51 4.88
N ALA A 40 4.05 1.06 5.99
CA ALA A 40 5.46 1.31 6.30
C ALA A 40 6.26 0.03 6.08
N ILE A 41 7.34 0.12 5.32
CA ILE A 41 8.30 -0.97 5.11
C ILE A 41 9.61 -0.54 5.75
N THR A 42 10.03 -1.27 6.78
CA THR A 42 11.28 -1.05 7.48
C THR A 42 12.27 -2.13 7.06
N ASP A 43 13.43 -1.74 6.55
CA ASP A 43 14.50 -2.69 6.24
C ASP A 43 15.22 -3.18 7.51
N THR A 44 16.06 -4.20 7.39
CA THR A 44 16.81 -4.76 8.54
C THR A 44 17.83 -3.80 9.15
N THR A 45 18.11 -2.66 8.50
CA THR A 45 19.01 -1.61 8.98
C THR A 45 18.27 -0.44 9.62
N GLY A 46 16.93 -0.49 9.64
CA GLY A 46 16.07 0.53 10.24
C GLY A 46 15.66 1.66 9.28
N ARG A 47 15.97 1.58 7.99
CA ARG A 47 15.46 2.55 6.99
C ARG A 47 13.98 2.27 6.74
N ILE A 48 13.17 3.33 6.65
CA ILE A 48 11.71 3.20 6.51
C ILE A 48 11.24 3.91 5.24
N GLY A 49 10.47 3.19 4.42
CA GLY A 49 9.71 3.74 3.30
C GLY A 49 8.21 3.70 3.59
N TRP A 50 7.48 4.72 3.14
CA TRP A 50 6.03 4.82 3.31
C TRP A 50 5.31 4.83 1.97
N GLY A 51 4.14 4.19 1.92
CA GLY A 51 3.23 4.18 0.76
C GLY A 51 1.77 4.36 1.17
N ASP A 52 0.96 4.83 0.23
CA ASP A 52 -0.50 4.95 0.31
C ASP A 52 -1.15 3.78 -0.45
N CYS A 53 -2.24 3.25 0.12
CA CYS A 53 -3.17 2.38 -0.58
C CYS A 53 -4.60 2.79 -0.25
N CYS A 54 -5.23 3.59 -1.13
CA CYS A 54 -6.64 3.94 -1.01
C CYS A 54 -7.33 3.97 -2.39
N PRO A 55 -8.47 3.28 -2.55
CA PRO A 55 -9.10 3.13 -3.86
C PRO A 55 -9.83 4.41 -4.26
N LEU A 56 -10.09 4.57 -5.55
CA LEU A 56 -10.91 5.65 -6.09
C LEU A 56 -12.19 5.04 -6.69
N PRO A 57 -13.33 5.07 -5.97
CA PRO A 57 -14.59 4.53 -6.45
C PRO A 57 -14.98 5.07 -7.84
N GLY A 58 -15.40 4.18 -8.74
CA GLY A 58 -15.78 4.53 -10.11
C GLY A 58 -14.60 4.85 -11.05
N TYR A 59 -13.35 4.76 -10.57
CA TYR A 59 -12.14 4.87 -11.38
C TYR A 59 -11.24 3.64 -11.27
N HIS A 60 -11.00 3.16 -10.04
CA HIS A 60 -10.32 1.90 -9.78
C HIS A 60 -11.30 0.73 -9.85
N ARG A 61 -10.78 -0.47 -10.18
CA ARG A 61 -11.56 -1.72 -10.15
C ARG A 61 -11.71 -2.22 -8.72
N GLU A 62 -10.71 -1.96 -7.89
CA GLU A 62 -10.60 -2.41 -6.51
C GLU A 62 -11.48 -1.57 -5.58
N HIS A 63 -12.13 -2.24 -4.64
CA HIS A 63 -12.88 -1.65 -3.56
C HIS A 63 -12.07 -1.66 -2.26
N LEU A 64 -12.50 -0.86 -1.28
CA LEU A 64 -11.81 -0.77 0.02
C LEU A 64 -11.69 -2.14 0.72
N SER A 65 -12.73 -2.99 0.59
CA SER A 65 -12.76 -4.36 1.11
C SER A 65 -11.65 -5.25 0.55
N ASP A 66 -11.17 -4.96 -0.65
CA ASP A 66 -10.23 -5.81 -1.37
C ASP A 66 -8.78 -5.53 -0.95
N LEU A 67 -8.52 -4.33 -0.41
CA LEU A 67 -7.18 -3.86 -0.17
C LEU A 67 -6.52 -4.52 1.03
N LEU A 68 -7.21 -4.67 2.17
CA LEU A 68 -6.59 -5.24 3.37
C LEU A 68 -6.11 -6.68 3.17
N PRO A 69 -6.90 -7.60 2.58
CA PRO A 69 -6.41 -8.95 2.25
C PRO A 69 -5.18 -8.92 1.33
N CYS A 70 -5.20 -8.07 0.29
CA CYS A 70 -4.08 -7.94 -0.63
C CYS A 70 -2.82 -7.40 0.05
N LEU A 71 -2.95 -6.40 0.93
CA LEU A 71 -1.84 -5.84 1.70
C LEU A 71 -1.26 -6.86 2.69
N GLN A 72 -2.09 -7.70 3.31
CA GLN A 72 -1.63 -8.77 4.19
C GLN A 72 -0.85 -9.83 3.40
N GLU A 73 -1.33 -10.25 2.24
CA GLU A 73 -0.61 -11.19 1.40
C GLU A 73 0.73 -10.63 0.92
N TRP A 74 0.76 -9.36 0.49
CA TRP A 74 2.02 -8.70 0.15
C TRP A 74 2.98 -8.61 1.33
N LYS A 75 2.47 -8.30 2.53
CA LYS A 75 3.28 -8.28 3.74
C LYS A 75 3.96 -9.63 3.97
N ASP A 76 3.21 -10.73 3.83
CA ASP A 76 3.74 -12.08 4.04
C ASP A 76 4.78 -12.45 2.98
N ARG A 77 4.53 -12.08 1.72
CA ARG A 77 5.44 -12.38 0.59
C ARG A 77 6.72 -11.55 0.58
N LEU A 78 6.66 -10.30 1.05
CA LEU A 78 7.80 -9.38 1.01
C LEU A 78 8.66 -9.44 2.28
N THR A 79 8.13 -9.92 3.41
CA THR A 79 8.92 -9.96 4.63
C THR A 79 10.12 -10.89 4.45
N GLY A 80 11.31 -10.37 4.76
CA GLY A 80 12.57 -11.11 4.67
C GLY A 80 13.20 -11.17 3.28
N ILE A 81 12.59 -10.65 2.22
CA ILE A 81 13.21 -10.65 0.88
C ILE A 81 14.13 -9.44 0.67
N LEU A 82 15.06 -9.54 -0.29
CA LEU A 82 15.79 -8.36 -0.76
C LEU A 82 14.89 -7.52 -1.65
N LEU A 83 14.90 -6.21 -1.45
CA LEU A 83 14.07 -5.28 -2.21
C LEU A 83 14.38 -5.33 -3.73
N ALA A 84 15.63 -5.62 -4.10
CA ALA A 84 16.03 -5.82 -5.49
C ALA A 84 15.29 -7.00 -6.16
N ASP A 85 14.95 -8.04 -5.39
CA ASP A 85 14.22 -9.22 -5.88
C ASP A 85 12.71 -8.95 -6.00
N ALA A 86 12.20 -7.92 -5.30
CA ALA A 86 10.79 -7.55 -5.30
C ALA A 86 10.35 -6.95 -6.65
N ALA A 87 11.25 -6.32 -7.41
CA ALA A 87 10.93 -5.57 -8.63
C ALA A 87 10.29 -6.43 -9.75
N GLY A 88 10.49 -7.75 -9.73
CA GLY A 88 9.89 -8.69 -10.68
C GLY A 88 8.63 -9.39 -10.17
N MET A 89 8.27 -9.20 -8.90
CA MET A 89 7.11 -9.87 -8.32
C MET A 89 5.82 -9.27 -8.90
N ARG A 90 4.99 -10.14 -9.45
CA ARG A 90 3.62 -9.78 -9.86
C ARG A 90 2.61 -10.49 -8.97
N PHE A 91 1.44 -9.89 -8.91
CA PHE A 91 0.23 -10.56 -8.44
C PHE A 91 -0.41 -11.32 -9.61
N PRO A 92 -0.96 -12.53 -9.38
CA PRO A 92 -1.75 -13.23 -10.38
C PRO A 92 -3.15 -12.61 -10.45
N PHE A 93 -3.32 -11.55 -11.25
CA PHE A 93 -4.63 -11.12 -11.73
C PHE A 93 -4.56 -10.85 -13.23
#